data_AF-A0A7K0ZC80-F1
#
_entry.id   AF-A0A7K0ZC80-F1
#
_cell.length_a   1.000
_cell.length_b   1.000
_cell.length_c   1.000
_cell.angle_alpha   90.00
_cell.angle_beta   90.00
_cell.angle_gamma   90.00
#
_symmetry.space_group_name_H-M   'P 1'
#
loop_
_entity.id
_entity.type
_entity.pdbx_description
1 polymer ?
#
loop_
_entity_poly.entity_id
_entity_poly.type
_entity_poly.pdbx_seq_one_letter_code
_entity_poly.pdbx_strand_id
1 'polypeptide(L)'
;MVAAQCVARGDLSYDTLVASVWSEFANNGKEQLTFRDLLGHRAGLPAIRPRLAPGAMLQWSTMTDALAAERPWWDPGALHGYHVNTFGFLVGEVIRRATGMTVGQLITRDIAAPLQADIYLGAPVHLHSRMADFEWPGAPMPEEEPPGLTDDQLMQINTYYNPSGLSGAGVVNSPEWRSAEMPSTNMHASARGVSALYTALAHGGSYANMKILPTAVLNEAVTEVSHGDDVVLGRVSRFAHGFQIPIPERG
;
A
#
# COMPACT_ATOMS: atom_id res chain seq x y z
N MET A 1 -1.69 -7.88 5.27
CA MET A 1 -1.42 -9.32 5.45
C MET A 1 0.06 -9.65 5.38
N VAL A 2 0.72 -9.46 4.23
CA VAL A 2 2.14 -9.79 4.04
C VAL A 2 3.03 -9.19 5.14
N ALA A 3 2.83 -7.91 5.47
CA ALA A 3 3.53 -7.25 6.59
C ALA A 3 3.43 -8.03 7.91
N ALA A 4 2.23 -8.49 8.28
CA ALA A 4 2.03 -9.28 9.49
C ALA A 4 2.69 -10.67 9.39
N GLN A 5 2.75 -11.28 8.21
CA GLN A 5 3.48 -12.54 8.01
C GLN A 5 5.00 -12.34 8.14
N CYS A 6 5.55 -11.21 7.66
CA CYS A 6 6.94 -10.82 7.91
C CYS A 6 7.22 -10.67 9.41
N VAL A 7 6.31 -10.03 10.16
CA VAL A 7 6.41 -9.92 11.62
C VAL A 7 6.35 -11.28 12.29
N ALA A 8 5.44 -12.16 11.88
CA ALA A 8 5.32 -13.51 12.42
C ALA A 8 6.58 -14.37 12.21
N ARG A 9 7.34 -14.13 11.14
CA ARG A 9 8.60 -14.83 10.84
C ARG A 9 9.81 -14.19 11.49
N GLY A 10 9.68 -12.98 12.04
CA GLY A 10 10.80 -12.21 12.57
C GLY A 10 11.64 -11.52 11.48
N ASP A 11 11.14 -11.42 10.24
CA ASP A 11 11.80 -10.65 9.17
C ASP A 11 11.83 -9.15 9.52
N LEU A 12 10.79 -8.69 10.22
CA LEU A 12 10.56 -7.31 10.66
C LEU A 12 9.88 -7.32 12.04
N SER A 13 9.96 -6.22 12.76
CA SER A 13 9.05 -5.88 13.86
C SER A 13 8.30 -4.60 13.53
N TYR A 14 7.16 -4.35 14.17
CA TYR A 14 6.45 -3.08 13.99
C TYR A 14 7.29 -1.86 14.39
N ASP A 15 8.19 -2.03 15.36
CA ASP A 15 9.08 -0.96 15.83
C ASP A 15 10.42 -0.93 15.06
N THR A 16 10.56 -1.70 13.98
CA THR A 16 11.73 -1.63 13.10
C THR A 16 11.80 -0.22 12.49
N LEU A 17 12.91 0.48 12.72
CA LEU A 17 13.20 1.75 12.06
C LEU A 17 13.29 1.52 10.56
N VAL A 18 12.53 2.29 9.77
CA VAL A 18 12.56 2.17 8.31
C VAL A 18 13.98 2.41 7.79
N ALA A 19 14.67 3.39 8.37
CA ALA A 19 16.05 3.73 8.05
C ALA A 19 17.07 2.60 8.27
N SER A 20 16.79 1.61 9.14
CA SER A 20 17.73 0.50 9.38
C SER A 20 17.73 -0.53 8.25
N VAL A 21 16.64 -0.61 7.48
CA VAL A 21 16.52 -1.50 6.32
C VAL A 21 16.58 -0.75 4.99
N TRP A 22 16.19 0.53 5.00
CA TRP A 22 16.17 1.41 3.84
C TRP A 22 16.89 2.72 4.18
N SER A 23 18.22 2.72 4.12
CA SER A 23 19.05 3.84 4.57
C SER A 23 18.78 5.14 3.81
N GLU A 24 18.46 5.06 2.53
CA GLU A 24 18.13 6.23 1.69
C GLU A 24 16.85 6.95 2.16
N PHE A 25 15.97 6.26 2.90
CA PHE A 25 14.77 6.86 3.49
C PHE A 25 15.10 7.83 4.64
N ALA A 26 16.29 7.74 5.25
CA ALA A 26 16.73 8.53 6.41
C ALA A 26 17.11 9.97 6.03
N ASN A 27 16.16 10.70 5.46
CA ASN A 27 16.30 12.08 5.02
C ASN A 27 15.05 12.89 5.40
N ASN A 28 15.19 14.21 5.52
CA ASN A 28 14.08 15.15 5.76
C ASN A 28 13.28 14.86 7.05
N GLY A 29 13.92 14.41 8.13
CA GLY A 29 13.24 14.18 9.42
C GLY A 29 12.54 12.82 9.53
N LYS A 30 12.82 11.89 8.61
CA LYS A 30 12.19 10.55 8.55
C LYS A 30 12.99 9.47 9.28
N GLU A 31 14.09 9.82 9.94
CA GLU A 31 15.09 8.89 10.49
C GLU A 31 14.53 8.02 11.63
N GLN A 32 13.52 8.54 12.34
CA GLN A 32 12.88 7.86 13.47
C GLN A 32 11.58 7.14 13.11
N LEU A 33 11.15 7.19 11.84
CA LEU A 33 9.92 6.52 11.43
C LEU A 33 10.08 5.00 11.52
N THR A 34 9.07 4.37 12.08
CA THR A 34 9.00 2.92 12.22
C THR A 34 8.14 2.28 11.14
N PHE A 35 8.23 0.97 11.00
CA PHE A 35 7.33 0.21 10.14
C PHE A 35 5.85 0.38 10.55
N ARG A 36 5.59 0.50 11.86
CA ARG A 36 4.28 0.85 12.43
C ARG A 36 3.76 2.18 11.88
N ASP A 37 4.61 3.20 11.80
CA ASP A 37 4.20 4.51 11.28
C ASP A 37 3.81 4.46 9.79
N LEU A 38 4.54 3.69 8.97
CA LEU A 38 4.16 3.47 7.59
C LEU A 38 2.79 2.77 7.49
N LEU A 39 2.63 1.69 8.27
CA LEU A 39 1.41 0.88 8.29
C LEU A 39 0.19 1.63 8.81
N GLY A 40 0.40 2.60 9.70
CA GLY A 40 -0.64 3.47 10.27
C GLY A 40 -0.85 4.78 9.51
N HIS A 41 -0.26 4.96 8.32
CA HIS A 41 -0.38 6.17 7.51
C HIS A 41 0.15 7.47 8.16
N ARG A 42 1.19 7.35 8.99
CA ARG A 42 1.77 8.45 9.80
C ARG A 42 3.04 9.07 9.21
N ALA A 43 3.50 8.58 8.07
CA ALA A 43 4.79 8.95 7.48
C ALA A 43 4.84 10.36 6.85
N GLY A 44 3.69 10.97 6.55
CA GLY A 44 3.65 12.26 5.86
C GLY A 44 3.96 12.20 4.37
N LEU A 45 3.82 11.05 3.71
CA LEU A 45 4.20 10.84 2.31
C LEU A 45 3.03 10.39 1.42
N PRO A 46 1.84 11.01 1.46
CA PRO A 46 0.72 10.57 0.62
C PRO A 46 0.94 10.85 -0.88
N ALA A 47 1.86 11.77 -1.19
CA ALA A 47 2.12 12.28 -2.53
C ALA A 47 3.59 12.69 -2.71
N ILE A 48 4.02 12.82 -3.97
CA ILE A 48 5.34 13.33 -4.36
C ILE A 48 5.16 14.74 -4.92
N ARG A 49 6.02 15.69 -4.50
CA ARG A 49 5.98 17.08 -4.99
C ARG A 49 6.49 17.20 -6.43
N PRO A 50 7.70 16.73 -6.78
CA PRO A 50 8.14 16.76 -8.17
C PRO A 50 7.22 15.95 -9.08
N ARG A 51 6.80 16.55 -10.20
CA ARG A 51 6.06 15.83 -11.24
C ARG A 51 6.95 14.73 -11.81
N LEU A 52 6.52 13.48 -11.65
CA LEU A 52 7.22 12.32 -12.22
C LEU A 52 6.77 12.09 -13.66
N ALA A 53 7.67 11.52 -14.48
CA ALA A 53 7.39 11.23 -15.88
C ALA A 53 6.22 10.22 -16.03
N PRO A 54 5.46 10.27 -17.13
CA PRO A 54 4.48 9.24 -17.45
C PRO A 54 5.10 7.83 -17.40
N GLY A 55 4.38 6.87 -16.82
CA GLY A 55 4.87 5.50 -16.66
C GLY A 55 5.75 5.26 -15.42
N ALA A 56 6.13 6.31 -14.67
CA ALA A 56 6.96 6.16 -13.48
C ALA A 56 6.35 5.24 -12.40
N MET A 57 5.02 5.15 -12.31
CA MET A 57 4.34 4.23 -11.38
C MET A 57 4.65 2.75 -11.65
N LEU A 58 5.03 2.40 -12.88
CA LEU A 58 5.41 1.05 -13.26
C LEU A 58 6.87 0.74 -12.91
N GLN A 59 7.66 1.76 -12.53
CA GLN A 59 9.08 1.67 -12.22
C GLN A 59 9.28 1.76 -10.70
N TRP A 60 9.42 0.60 -10.07
CA TRP A 60 9.52 0.48 -8.61
C TRP A 60 10.57 1.43 -8.00
N SER A 61 11.80 1.39 -8.52
CA SER A 61 12.91 2.22 -8.00
C SER A 61 12.63 3.71 -8.16
N THR A 62 12.04 4.14 -9.28
CA THR A 62 11.69 5.55 -9.50
C THR A 62 10.71 6.05 -8.43
N MET A 63 9.69 5.26 -8.09
CA MET A 63 8.74 5.63 -7.04
C MET A 63 9.39 5.63 -5.66
N THR A 64 10.18 4.61 -5.32
CA THR A 64 10.82 4.53 -4.00
C THR A 64 11.87 5.62 -3.81
N ASP A 65 12.70 5.89 -4.82
CA ASP A 65 13.73 6.93 -4.75
C ASP A 65 13.10 8.32 -4.57
N ALA A 66 12.01 8.60 -5.29
CA ALA A 66 11.26 9.84 -5.11
C ALA A 66 10.65 9.94 -3.71
N LEU A 67 10.07 8.86 -3.18
CA LEU A 67 9.50 8.83 -1.82
C LEU A 67 10.56 8.96 -0.71
N ALA A 68 11.76 8.39 -0.91
CA ALA A 68 12.88 8.53 0.02
C ALA A 68 13.38 9.99 0.06
N ALA A 69 13.46 10.64 -1.11
CA ALA A 69 13.89 12.02 -1.24
C ALA A 69 12.81 13.05 -0.83
N GLU A 70 11.54 12.66 -0.81
CA GLU A 70 10.42 13.55 -0.50
C GLU A 70 10.51 14.06 0.95
N ARG A 71 10.14 15.33 1.14
CA ARG A 71 9.95 15.91 2.46
C ARG A 71 8.53 15.59 2.93
N PRO A 72 8.34 15.08 4.15
CA PRO A 72 7.00 14.88 4.69
C PRO A 72 6.12 16.13 4.55
N TRP A 73 4.87 15.93 4.13
CA TRP A 73 3.86 16.97 3.97
C TRP A 73 3.36 17.53 5.31
N TRP A 74 3.54 16.76 6.38
CA TRP A 74 3.34 17.15 7.77
C TRP A 74 4.42 16.52 8.65
N ASP A 75 4.49 16.92 9.91
CA ASP A 75 5.44 16.36 10.87
C ASP A 75 5.20 14.85 11.08
N PRO A 76 6.13 13.97 10.70
CA PRO A 76 5.93 12.53 10.77
C PRO A 76 5.55 12.06 12.17
N GLY A 77 4.54 11.20 12.27
CA GLY A 77 4.03 10.71 13.55
C GLY A 77 3.09 11.68 14.28
N ALA A 78 3.04 12.97 13.94
CA ALA A 78 2.12 13.90 14.58
C ALA A 78 0.68 13.74 14.07
N LEU A 79 0.51 13.49 12.76
CA LEU A 79 -0.78 13.31 12.09
C LEU A 79 -0.78 12.04 11.25
N HIS A 80 -1.97 11.59 10.82
CA HIS A 80 -2.11 10.58 9.77
C HIS A 80 -2.94 11.10 8.59
N GLY A 81 -2.66 10.54 7.43
CA GLY A 81 -3.36 10.86 6.20
C GLY A 81 -3.23 9.70 5.23
N TYR A 82 -4.33 9.24 4.64
CA TYR A 82 -4.34 8.04 3.82
C TYR A 82 -3.37 8.14 2.63
N HIS A 83 -2.39 7.23 2.58
CA HIS A 83 -1.39 7.16 1.52
C HIS A 83 -1.94 6.33 0.35
N VAL A 84 -2.93 6.87 -0.37
CA VAL A 84 -3.76 6.14 -1.37
C VAL A 84 -2.93 5.19 -2.23
N ASN A 85 -1.88 5.72 -2.86
CA ASN A 85 -1.06 4.96 -3.79
C ASN A 85 0.35 4.70 -3.24
N THR A 86 0.94 5.66 -2.52
CA THR A 86 2.32 5.57 -2.03
C THR A 86 2.50 4.53 -0.92
N PHE A 87 1.43 4.16 -0.20
CA PHE A 87 1.45 3.12 0.83
C PHE A 87 2.08 1.82 0.34
N GLY A 88 1.69 1.38 -0.86
CA GLY A 88 2.16 0.12 -1.44
C GLY A 88 3.67 0.10 -1.67
N PHE A 89 4.23 1.23 -2.13
CA PHE A 89 5.67 1.38 -2.35
C PHE A 89 6.43 1.52 -1.03
N LEU A 90 5.94 2.33 -0.09
CA LEU A 90 6.57 2.54 1.21
C LEU A 90 6.68 1.24 2.01
N VAL A 91 5.56 0.54 2.19
CA VAL A 91 5.51 -0.72 2.93
C VAL A 91 6.19 -1.83 2.14
N GLY A 92 5.99 -1.87 0.82
CA GLY A 92 6.56 -2.89 -0.03
C GLY A 92 8.09 -2.83 -0.13
N GLU A 93 8.69 -1.63 -0.08
CA GLU A 93 10.15 -1.49 -0.18
C GLU A 93 10.84 -1.99 1.09
N VAL A 94 10.26 -1.66 2.26
CA VAL A 94 10.71 -2.22 3.55
C VAL A 94 10.64 -3.74 3.53
N ILE A 95 9.53 -4.31 3.05
CA ILE A 95 9.36 -5.76 2.94
C ILE A 95 10.38 -6.37 1.95
N ARG A 96 10.58 -5.74 0.78
CA ARG A 96 11.55 -6.20 -0.23
C ARG A 96 12.96 -6.23 0.32
N ARG A 97 13.38 -5.19 1.03
CA ARG A 97 14.72 -5.11 1.61
C ARG A 97 14.92 -6.09 2.77
N ALA A 98 13.90 -6.29 3.60
CA ALA A 98 13.98 -7.23 4.72
C ALA A 98 13.97 -8.71 4.28
N THR A 99 13.24 -9.04 3.22
CA THR A 99 13.00 -10.44 2.81
C THR A 99 13.72 -10.88 1.55
N GLY A 100 14.19 -9.93 0.73
CA GLY A 100 14.72 -10.18 -0.61
C GLY A 100 13.64 -10.54 -1.66
N MET A 101 12.35 -10.48 -1.32
CA MET A 101 11.24 -10.89 -2.21
C MET A 101 10.28 -9.74 -2.50
N THR A 102 9.68 -9.72 -3.69
CA THR A 102 8.59 -8.78 -3.99
C THR A 102 7.35 -9.11 -3.15
N VAL A 103 6.47 -8.11 -2.97
CA VAL A 103 5.19 -8.32 -2.29
C VAL A 103 4.33 -9.32 -3.09
N GLY A 104 4.35 -9.27 -4.42
CA GLY A 104 3.64 -10.22 -5.28
C GLY A 104 4.14 -11.65 -5.15
N GLN A 105 5.46 -11.85 -5.03
CA GLN A 105 6.05 -13.16 -4.74
C GLN A 105 5.60 -13.69 -3.38
N LEU A 106 5.58 -12.84 -2.34
CA LEU A 106 5.11 -13.21 -1.01
C LEU A 106 3.62 -13.53 -0.99
N ILE A 107 2.78 -12.74 -1.67
CA ILE A 107 1.35 -13.04 -1.84
C ILE A 107 1.18 -14.40 -2.52
N THR A 108 1.91 -14.64 -3.63
CA THR A 108 1.80 -15.89 -4.37
C THR A 108 2.18 -17.08 -3.51
N ARG A 109 3.34 -17.01 -2.83
CA ARG A 109 3.90 -18.11 -2.03
C ARG A 109 3.10 -18.37 -0.74
N ASP A 110 2.75 -17.32 -0.01
CA ASP A 110 2.27 -17.42 1.37
C ASP A 110 0.75 -17.29 1.51
N ILE A 111 0.05 -16.87 0.44
CA ILE A 111 -1.39 -16.61 0.48
C ILE A 111 -2.09 -17.32 -0.67
N ALA A 112 -1.82 -16.96 -1.92
CA ALA A 112 -2.58 -17.41 -3.08
C ALA A 112 -2.42 -18.90 -3.33
N ALA A 113 -1.17 -19.41 -3.35
CA ALA A 113 -0.91 -20.83 -3.60
C ALA A 113 -1.45 -21.74 -2.48
N PRO A 114 -1.24 -21.45 -1.17
CA PRO A 114 -1.87 -22.22 -0.10
C PRO A 114 -3.39 -22.23 -0.21
N LEU A 115 -4.02 -21.07 -0.43
CA LEU A 115 -5.47 -20.92 -0.57
C LEU A 115 -6.04 -21.50 -1.88
N GLN A 116 -5.19 -21.87 -2.84
CA GLN A 116 -5.59 -22.15 -4.23
C GLN A 116 -6.51 -21.06 -4.78
N ALA A 117 -6.16 -19.81 -4.50
CA ALA A 117 -6.98 -18.64 -4.78
C ALA A 117 -6.43 -17.84 -5.95
N ASP A 118 -7.32 -17.37 -6.82
CA ASP A 118 -6.99 -16.37 -7.84
C ASP A 118 -6.75 -15.01 -7.15
N ILE A 119 -5.51 -14.76 -6.71
CA ILE A 119 -5.04 -13.50 -6.12
C ILE A 119 -3.65 -13.23 -6.71
N TYR A 120 -3.51 -12.11 -7.43
CA TYR A 120 -2.31 -11.76 -8.18
C TYR A 120 -1.95 -10.30 -7.96
N LEU A 121 -0.71 -10.06 -7.56
CA LEU A 121 -0.06 -8.75 -7.63
C LEU A 121 1.13 -8.93 -8.57
N GLY A 122 1.10 -8.25 -9.72
CA GLY A 122 1.98 -8.61 -10.85
C GLY A 122 1.49 -9.86 -11.58
N ALA A 123 0.36 -9.74 -12.27
CA ALA A 123 -0.29 -10.89 -12.88
C ALA A 123 0.46 -11.43 -14.10
N PRO A 124 0.62 -12.77 -14.20
CA PRO A 124 1.19 -13.41 -15.38
C PRO A 124 0.40 -13.10 -16.66
N VAL A 125 1.11 -12.80 -17.74
CA VAL A 125 0.53 -12.42 -19.05
C VAL A 125 -0.48 -13.45 -19.56
N HIS A 126 -0.21 -14.75 -19.37
CA HIS A 126 -1.13 -15.81 -19.81
C HIS A 126 -2.48 -15.83 -19.08
N LEU A 127 -2.62 -15.09 -17.97
CA LEU A 127 -3.88 -14.93 -17.25
C LEU A 127 -4.61 -13.63 -17.60
N HIS A 128 -4.02 -12.72 -18.37
CA HIS A 128 -4.64 -11.43 -18.68
C HIS A 128 -5.98 -11.58 -19.39
N SER A 129 -6.17 -12.61 -20.21
CA SER A 129 -7.45 -12.90 -20.89
C SER A 129 -8.58 -13.33 -19.94
N ARG A 130 -8.27 -13.71 -18.70
CA ARG A 130 -9.26 -14.03 -17.65
C ARG A 130 -9.68 -12.79 -16.84
N MET A 131 -9.03 -11.65 -17.05
CA MET A 131 -9.29 -10.43 -16.29
C MET A 131 -10.39 -9.63 -16.97
N ALA A 132 -11.44 -9.31 -16.20
CA ALA A 132 -12.47 -8.41 -16.68
C ALA A 132 -11.89 -6.99 -16.86
N ASP A 133 -12.36 -6.31 -17.90
CA ASP A 133 -12.06 -4.90 -18.10
C ASP A 133 -12.88 -4.06 -17.11
N PHE A 134 -12.23 -3.03 -16.56
CA PHE A 134 -12.88 -2.02 -15.75
C PHE A 134 -13.48 -0.93 -16.64
N GLU A 135 -14.76 -0.63 -16.45
CA GLU A 135 -15.48 0.42 -17.14
C GLU A 135 -15.36 1.74 -16.35
N TRP A 136 -14.70 2.74 -16.94
CA TRP A 136 -14.53 4.05 -16.30
C TRP A 136 -15.76 4.93 -16.52
N PRO A 137 -16.24 5.63 -15.46
CA PRO A 137 -17.37 6.56 -15.60
C PRO A 137 -16.99 7.88 -16.30
N GLY A 138 -15.71 8.10 -16.63
CA GLY A 138 -15.22 9.34 -17.22
C GLY A 138 -13.83 9.24 -17.83
N ALA A 139 -13.41 10.31 -18.51
CA ALA A 139 -12.09 10.42 -19.10
C ALA A 139 -11.00 10.53 -18.01
N PRO A 140 -9.77 10.05 -18.28
CA PRO A 140 -8.64 10.28 -17.40
C PRO A 140 -8.36 11.78 -17.23
N MET A 141 -7.72 12.13 -16.11
CA MET A 141 -7.27 13.50 -15.87
C MET A 141 -6.16 13.91 -16.85
N PRO A 142 -6.03 15.21 -17.17
CA PRO A 142 -4.93 15.72 -17.99
C PRO A 142 -3.55 15.44 -17.39
N GLU A 143 -2.53 15.36 -18.25
CA GLU A 143 -1.14 15.12 -17.82
C GLU A 143 -0.46 16.35 -17.22
N GLU A 144 -1.09 17.52 -17.33
CA GLU A 144 -0.55 18.79 -16.85
C GLU A 144 -1.07 19.13 -15.46
N GLU A 145 -0.17 19.56 -14.57
CA GLU A 145 -0.51 20.07 -13.25
C GLU A 145 -1.11 21.49 -13.38
N PRO A 146 -2.26 21.78 -12.73
CA PRO A 146 -2.79 23.12 -12.71
C PRO A 146 -1.82 24.12 -12.06
N PRO A 147 -1.57 25.31 -12.66
CA PRO A 147 -0.71 26.30 -12.05
C PRO A 147 -1.37 26.98 -10.84
N GLY A 148 -0.56 27.47 -9.89
CA GLY A 148 -1.01 28.35 -8.80
C GLY A 148 -1.70 27.66 -7.62
N LEU A 149 -1.47 26.35 -7.44
CA LEU A 149 -1.99 25.58 -6.31
C LEU A 149 -1.28 25.97 -5.00
N THR A 150 -2.02 25.96 -3.90
CA THR A 150 -1.41 25.94 -2.56
C THR A 150 -0.77 24.58 -2.29
N ASP A 151 0.11 24.49 -1.28
CA ASP A 151 0.72 23.20 -0.87
C ASP A 151 -0.34 22.13 -0.58
N ASP A 152 -1.41 22.46 0.14
CA ASP A 152 -2.49 21.51 0.45
C ASP A 152 -3.21 21.05 -0.82
N GLN A 153 -3.50 21.96 -1.75
CA GLN A 153 -4.15 21.62 -3.02
C GLN A 153 -3.24 20.75 -3.89
N LEU A 154 -1.93 21.04 -3.91
CA LEU A 154 -0.93 20.26 -4.62
C LEU A 154 -0.84 18.84 -4.04
N MET A 155 -0.79 18.71 -2.71
CA MET A 155 -0.81 17.40 -2.04
C MET A 155 -2.03 16.59 -2.46
N GLN A 156 -3.22 17.20 -2.40
CA GLN A 156 -4.48 16.54 -2.73
C GLN A 156 -4.50 16.06 -4.19
N ILE A 157 -4.07 16.88 -5.14
CA ILE A 157 -3.97 16.50 -6.54
C ILE A 157 -2.93 15.38 -6.74
N ASN A 158 -1.72 15.55 -6.20
CA ASN A 158 -0.63 14.62 -6.43
C ASN A 158 -0.84 13.25 -5.75
N THR A 159 -1.65 13.19 -4.69
CA THR A 159 -2.04 11.92 -4.04
C THR A 159 -2.66 10.94 -5.04
N TYR A 160 -3.44 11.44 -6.00
CA TYR A 160 -4.16 10.64 -6.99
C TYR A 160 -3.51 10.66 -8.39
N TYR A 161 -2.79 11.73 -8.74
CA TYR A 161 -2.45 12.01 -10.13
C TYR A 161 -0.96 12.23 -10.41
N ASN A 162 -0.06 12.03 -9.43
CA ASN A 162 1.38 12.11 -9.66
C ASN A 162 2.10 10.81 -9.26
N PRO A 163 2.62 10.02 -10.23
CA PRO A 163 2.58 10.25 -11.69
C PRO A 163 1.19 9.99 -12.31
N SER A 164 1.06 10.35 -13.59
CA SER A 164 -0.13 10.02 -14.39
C SER A 164 -0.42 8.51 -14.37
N GLY A 165 -1.69 8.15 -14.28
CA GLY A 165 -2.15 6.76 -14.24
C GLY A 165 -1.95 6.04 -12.90
N LEU A 166 -1.36 6.68 -11.87
CA LEU A 166 -1.09 6.04 -10.57
C LEU A 166 -2.34 5.45 -9.90
N SER A 167 -3.50 6.10 -10.04
CA SER A 167 -4.81 5.59 -9.59
C SER A 167 -5.58 4.76 -10.63
N GLY A 168 -4.91 4.27 -11.68
CA GLY A 168 -5.49 3.40 -12.70
C GLY A 168 -6.23 4.11 -13.83
N ALA A 169 -6.52 5.41 -13.69
CA ALA A 169 -7.23 6.18 -14.71
C ALA A 169 -6.50 6.11 -16.06
N GLY A 170 -7.20 5.61 -17.09
CA GLY A 170 -6.66 5.45 -18.45
C GLY A 170 -5.71 4.26 -18.65
N VAL A 171 -5.28 3.57 -17.59
CA VAL A 171 -4.26 2.51 -17.67
C VAL A 171 -4.67 1.17 -17.03
N VAL A 172 -5.72 1.12 -16.22
CA VAL A 172 -6.11 -0.07 -15.43
C VAL A 172 -6.32 -1.35 -16.27
N ASN A 173 -6.75 -1.21 -17.53
CA ASN A 173 -6.99 -2.33 -18.44
C ASN A 173 -5.75 -2.72 -19.25
N SER A 174 -4.66 -1.97 -19.15
CA SER A 174 -3.44 -2.24 -19.90
C SER A 174 -2.71 -3.49 -19.41
N PRO A 175 -2.03 -4.24 -20.30
CA PRO A 175 -1.15 -5.34 -19.90
C PRO A 175 -0.07 -4.91 -18.89
N GLU A 176 0.50 -3.71 -19.06
CA GLU A 176 1.53 -3.16 -18.21
C GLU A 176 1.02 -2.95 -16.78
N TRP A 177 -0.19 -2.39 -16.62
CA TRP A 177 -0.83 -2.23 -15.30
C TRP A 177 -1.09 -3.59 -14.63
N ARG A 178 -1.57 -4.58 -15.40
CA ARG A 178 -1.86 -5.92 -14.89
C ARG A 178 -0.61 -6.64 -14.39
N SER A 179 0.51 -6.46 -15.09
CA SER A 179 1.79 -7.10 -14.78
C SER A 179 2.66 -6.35 -13.77
N ALA A 180 2.40 -5.07 -13.51
CA ALA A 180 3.13 -4.31 -12.49
C ALA A 180 2.80 -4.76 -11.06
N GLU A 181 3.68 -4.45 -10.12
CA GLU A 181 3.44 -4.63 -8.69
C GLU A 181 3.26 -3.26 -8.01
N MET A 182 2.00 -2.86 -7.79
CA MET A 182 1.63 -1.65 -7.05
C MET A 182 0.69 -2.05 -5.90
N PRO A 183 1.25 -2.50 -4.75
CA PRO A 183 0.50 -3.22 -3.71
C PRO A 183 -0.72 -2.49 -3.13
N SER A 184 -0.79 -1.18 -3.31
CA SER A 184 -1.89 -0.31 -2.88
C SER A 184 -3.11 -0.33 -3.81
N THR A 185 -2.93 -0.62 -5.11
CA THR A 185 -3.93 -0.24 -6.12
C THR A 185 -4.20 -1.26 -7.23
N ASN A 186 -3.25 -2.15 -7.59
CA ASN A 186 -3.38 -2.97 -8.81
C ASN A 186 -3.44 -4.50 -8.59
N MET A 187 -3.77 -4.95 -7.38
CA MET A 187 -3.99 -6.38 -7.14
C MET A 187 -5.24 -6.86 -7.89
N HIS A 188 -5.12 -7.97 -8.62
CA HIS A 188 -6.22 -8.64 -9.30
C HIS A 188 -6.61 -9.88 -8.51
N ALA A 189 -7.87 -9.96 -8.09
CA ALA A 189 -8.36 -11.11 -7.33
C ALA A 189 -9.80 -11.46 -7.69
N SER A 190 -10.14 -12.75 -7.60
CA SER A 190 -11.54 -13.17 -7.65
C SER A 190 -12.23 -12.91 -6.30
N ALA A 191 -13.55 -12.71 -6.32
CA ALA A 191 -14.34 -12.60 -5.09
C ALA A 191 -14.17 -13.82 -4.17
N ARG A 192 -14.05 -15.02 -4.75
CA ARG A 192 -13.77 -16.27 -4.02
C ARG A 192 -12.40 -16.22 -3.34
N GLY A 193 -11.37 -15.73 -4.02
CA GLY A 193 -10.03 -15.60 -3.45
C GLY A 193 -9.99 -14.64 -2.27
N VAL A 194 -10.59 -13.45 -2.44
CA VAL A 194 -10.70 -12.47 -1.34
C VAL A 194 -11.49 -13.05 -0.16
N SER A 195 -12.63 -13.70 -0.43
CA SER A 195 -13.43 -14.34 0.62
C SER A 195 -12.64 -15.40 1.36
N ALA A 196 -11.90 -16.29 0.66
CA ALA A 196 -11.12 -17.35 1.29
C ALA A 196 -10.05 -16.78 2.24
N LEU A 197 -9.35 -15.72 1.82
CA LEU A 197 -8.40 -15.01 2.67
C LEU A 197 -9.07 -14.46 3.92
N TYR A 198 -10.16 -13.69 3.77
CA TYR A 198 -10.83 -13.07 4.92
C TYR A 198 -11.52 -14.09 5.83
N THR A 199 -12.01 -15.22 5.30
CA THR A 199 -12.49 -16.34 6.11
C THR A 199 -11.38 -16.87 7.01
N ALA A 200 -10.17 -17.08 6.48
CA ALA A 200 -9.03 -17.50 7.31
C ALA A 200 -8.71 -16.49 8.43
N LEU A 201 -8.83 -15.19 8.17
CA LEU A 201 -8.63 -14.17 9.21
C LEU A 201 -9.73 -14.18 10.27
N ALA A 202 -10.99 -14.30 9.85
CA ALA A 202 -12.13 -14.39 10.76
C ALA A 202 -12.03 -15.62 11.68
N HIS A 203 -11.38 -16.69 11.23
CA HIS A 203 -11.09 -17.89 12.03
C HIS A 203 -9.72 -17.83 12.74
N GLY A 204 -9.23 -16.63 13.09
CA GLY A 204 -8.03 -16.45 13.89
C GLY A 204 -6.73 -16.69 13.14
N GLY A 205 -6.73 -16.50 11.82
CA GLY A 205 -5.57 -16.69 10.93
C GLY A 205 -5.40 -18.11 10.40
N SER A 206 -6.36 -19.01 10.64
CA SER A 206 -6.39 -20.38 10.11
C SER A 206 -7.79 -20.76 9.66
N TYR A 207 -7.93 -21.46 8.53
CA TYR A 207 -9.21 -22.03 8.10
C TYR A 207 -9.02 -23.32 7.33
N ALA A 208 -9.87 -24.32 7.62
CA ALA A 208 -9.68 -25.70 7.19
C ALA A 208 -8.26 -26.21 7.56
N ASN A 209 -7.50 -26.70 6.59
CA ASN A 209 -6.15 -27.22 6.79
C ASN A 209 -5.05 -26.16 6.58
N MET A 210 -5.41 -24.88 6.51
CA MET A 210 -4.49 -23.80 6.20
C MET A 210 -4.30 -22.85 7.38
N LYS A 211 -3.05 -22.48 7.61
CA LYS A 211 -2.66 -21.45 8.59
C LYS A 211 -1.90 -20.35 7.86
N ILE A 212 -2.51 -19.17 7.79
CA ILE A 212 -1.95 -17.99 7.11
C ILE A 212 -1.14 -17.14 8.09
N LEU A 213 -1.63 -17.03 9.33
CA LEU A 213 -1.03 -16.19 10.37
C LEU A 213 -1.31 -16.78 11.77
N PRO A 214 -0.36 -16.77 12.71
CA PRO A 214 -0.68 -17.07 14.11
C PRO A 214 -1.71 -16.09 14.68
N THR A 215 -2.66 -16.58 15.46
CA THR A 215 -3.74 -15.75 16.04
C THR A 215 -3.20 -14.60 16.88
N ALA A 216 -2.12 -14.80 17.63
CA ALA A 216 -1.49 -13.73 18.43
C ALA A 216 -1.00 -12.58 17.55
N VAL A 217 -0.37 -12.88 16.41
CA VAL A 217 0.12 -11.87 15.47
C VAL A 217 -1.05 -11.18 14.76
N LEU A 218 -2.12 -11.92 14.45
CA LEU A 218 -3.34 -11.31 13.90
C LEU A 218 -3.96 -10.32 14.89
N ASN A 219 -4.08 -10.70 16.16
CA ASN A 219 -4.64 -9.86 17.21
C ASN A 219 -3.83 -8.56 17.36
N GLU A 220 -2.50 -8.65 17.31
CA GLU A 220 -1.63 -7.48 17.32
C GLU A 220 -1.78 -6.62 16.04
N ALA A 221 -1.84 -7.25 14.86
CA ALA A 221 -1.94 -6.56 13.58
C ALA A 221 -3.20 -5.69 13.45
N VAL A 222 -4.27 -6.01 14.20
CA VAL A 222 -5.53 -5.25 14.22
C VAL A 222 -5.64 -4.27 15.40
N THR A 223 -4.59 -4.10 16.20
CA THR A 223 -4.54 -3.04 17.22
C THR A 223 -4.36 -1.66 16.60
N GLU A 224 -4.98 -0.66 17.21
CA GLU A 224 -4.96 0.72 16.74
C GLU A 224 -3.54 1.29 16.68
N VAL A 225 -3.25 1.98 15.58
CA VAL A 225 -2.01 2.72 15.33
C VAL A 225 -2.30 4.21 15.12
N SER A 226 -3.39 4.54 14.42
CA SER A 226 -3.83 5.92 14.23
C SER A 226 -5.35 6.03 14.26
N HIS A 227 -5.84 7.14 14.82
CA HIS A 227 -7.25 7.46 14.92
C HIS A 227 -7.42 8.97 15.01
N GLY A 228 -8.35 9.52 14.23
CA GLY A 228 -8.69 10.93 14.24
C GLY A 228 -8.97 11.46 12.84
N ASP A 229 -8.92 12.78 12.68
CA ASP A 229 -9.10 13.45 11.40
C ASP A 229 -7.99 13.07 10.41
N ASP A 230 -8.39 12.49 9.29
CA ASP A 230 -7.49 12.10 8.21
C ASP A 230 -7.25 13.28 7.26
N VAL A 231 -6.01 13.76 7.19
CA VAL A 231 -5.68 14.95 6.37
C VAL A 231 -5.83 14.73 4.87
N VAL A 232 -5.93 13.48 4.40
CA VAL A 232 -6.15 13.15 2.99
C VAL A 232 -7.62 12.82 2.74
N LEU A 233 -8.25 11.98 3.56
CA LEU A 233 -9.63 11.56 3.35
C LEU A 233 -10.66 12.64 3.75
N GLY A 234 -10.26 13.66 4.50
CA GLY A 234 -11.16 14.74 4.96
C GLY A 234 -12.27 14.24 5.90
N ARG A 235 -12.04 13.12 6.59
CA ARG A 235 -12.98 12.50 7.53
C ARG A 235 -12.21 11.77 8.62
N VAL A 236 -12.89 11.46 9.72
CA VAL A 236 -12.33 10.56 10.74
C VAL A 236 -12.02 9.19 10.12
N SER A 237 -10.79 8.72 10.32
CA SER A 237 -10.35 7.39 9.96
C SER A 237 -9.63 6.73 11.15
N ARG A 238 -9.53 5.40 11.11
CA ARG A 238 -8.91 4.60 12.16
C ARG A 238 -8.17 3.44 11.51
N PHE A 239 -6.86 3.37 11.72
CA PHE A 239 -5.99 2.36 11.14
C PHE A 239 -5.26 1.57 12.22
N ALA A 240 -5.14 0.28 11.95
CA ALA A 240 -4.23 -0.63 12.61
C ALA A 240 -2.97 -0.80 11.76
N HIS A 241 -2.28 -1.94 11.87
CA HIS A 241 -1.06 -2.24 11.11
C HIS A 241 -1.38 -2.61 9.64
N GLY A 242 -1.73 -1.59 8.84
CA GLY A 242 -2.09 -1.74 7.42
C GLY A 242 -3.53 -2.19 7.18
N PHE A 243 -4.39 -2.15 8.21
CA PHE A 243 -5.82 -2.40 8.10
C PHE A 243 -6.59 -1.15 8.52
N GLN A 244 -7.63 -0.78 7.76
CA GLN A 244 -8.64 0.14 8.27
C GLN A 244 -9.57 -0.64 9.21
N ILE A 245 -9.75 -0.15 10.45
CA ILE A 245 -10.58 -0.80 11.46
C ILE A 245 -11.84 0.05 11.75
N PRO A 246 -12.93 -0.55 12.27
CA PRO A 246 -14.16 0.19 12.55
C PRO A 246 -13.96 1.33 13.55
N ILE A 247 -14.68 2.43 13.31
CA ILE A 247 -14.83 3.53 14.26
C ILE A 247 -15.94 3.12 15.24
N PRO A 248 -15.67 2.99 16.56
CA PRO A 248 -16.63 2.44 17.53
C PRO A 248 -18.01 3.13 17.58
N GLU A 249 -18.07 4.40 17.17
CA GLU A 249 -19.25 5.27 17.30
C GLU A 249 -20.17 5.26 16.07
N ARG A 250 -19.86 4.46 15.04
CA ARG A 250 -20.69 4.30 13.82
C ARG A 250 -21.07 2.83 13.59
N GLY A 251 -21.65 2.21 14.62
CA GLY A 251 -22.32 0.91 14.53
C GLY A 251 -23.73 1.04 13.97
#